data_AF-A0A9P0LAZ3-F1
#
_entry.id   AF-A0A9P0LAZ3-F1
#
_cell.length_a   1.000
_cell.length_b   1.000
_cell.length_c   1.000
_cell.angle_alpha   90.00
_cell.angle_beta   90.00
_cell.angle_gamma   90.00
#
_symmetry.space_group_name_H-M   'P 1'
#
loop_
_entity.id
_entity.type
_entity.pdbx_description
1 polymer ?
#
loop_
_entity_poly.entity_id
_entity_poly.type
_entity_poly.pdbx_seq_one_letter_code
_entity_poly.pdbx_strand_id
1 'polypeptide(L)'
;MSHYQEAPKWDVDYVSAIAANCNAQKYNAKKAGDASSELFLAFYIEKNQPFYADCVVVDIKQRSFDVIVLKTGSIIRIYPNTCQTKTTWKVEALPITGPETQCEKRPLKLTITFQKTKKNPKVDLVLEIFSSVKVRLERKQNSYKLEGTLLRPIPKQVFVNKNIKDPENSENV
;
A
#
# COMPACT_ATOMS: atom_id res chain seq x y z
N MET A 1 -8.45 2.77 54.40
CA MET A 1 -7.12 2.20 54.74
C MET A 1 -6.40 1.91 53.44
N SER A 2 -5.36 2.68 53.11
CA SER A 2 -4.48 2.37 51.99
C SER A 2 -3.62 1.17 52.38
N HIS A 3 -3.79 0.04 51.68
CA HIS A 3 -2.92 -1.13 51.84
C HIS A 3 -1.54 -0.79 51.28
N TYR A 4 -0.68 -0.22 52.13
CA TYR A 4 0.72 -0.02 51.79
C TYR A 4 1.40 -1.40 51.78
N GLN A 5 1.99 -1.76 50.65
CA GLN A 5 2.88 -2.91 50.55
C GLN A 5 4.32 -2.41 50.44
N GLU A 6 5.23 -3.09 51.12
CA GLU A 6 6.66 -2.81 51.04
C GLU A 6 7.19 -3.00 49.62
N ALA A 7 8.26 -2.27 49.28
CA ALA A 7 8.89 -2.37 47.98
C ALA A 7 9.36 -3.82 47.71
N PRO A 8 9.01 -4.41 46.55
CA PRO A 8 9.40 -5.77 46.24
C PRO A 8 10.92 -5.88 46.12
N LYS A 9 11.51 -6.83 46.85
CA LYS A 9 12.94 -7.14 46.83
C LYS A 9 13.28 -8.15 45.72
N TRP A 10 12.70 -7.97 44.54
CA TRP A 10 12.91 -8.89 43.44
C TRP A 10 14.30 -8.71 42.84
N ASP A 11 14.93 -9.83 42.51
CA ASP A 11 16.18 -9.85 41.78
C ASP A 11 15.99 -9.25 40.38
N VAL A 12 16.93 -8.40 39.96
CA VAL A 12 16.82 -7.64 38.70
C VAL A 12 16.85 -8.57 37.50
N ASP A 13 17.69 -9.60 37.53
CA ASP A 13 17.82 -10.57 36.44
C ASP A 13 16.54 -11.41 36.33
N TYR A 14 15.96 -11.79 37.47
CA TYR A 14 14.66 -12.46 37.52
C TYR A 14 13.54 -11.64 36.88
N VAL A 15 13.41 -10.36 37.24
CA VAL A 15 12.37 -9.48 36.66
C VAL A 15 12.62 -9.25 35.17
N SER A 16 13.89 -9.08 34.77
CA SER A 16 14.28 -8.93 33.36
C SER A 16 13.91 -10.16 32.53
N ALA A 17 14.17 -11.36 33.04
CA ALA A 17 13.81 -12.61 32.38
C ALA A 17 12.28 -12.76 32.21
N ILE A 18 11.49 -12.38 33.22
CA ILE A 18 10.03 -12.36 33.13
C ILE A 18 9.56 -11.36 32.07
N ALA A 19 10.10 -10.14 32.10
CA ALA A 19 9.74 -9.10 31.15
C ALA A 19 10.06 -9.52 29.71
N ALA A 20 11.20 -10.17 29.48
CA ALA A 20 11.58 -10.72 28.18
C ALA A 20 10.57 -11.78 27.69
N ASN A 21 10.17 -12.70 28.57
CA ASN A 21 9.15 -13.70 28.25
C ASN A 21 7.78 -13.05 27.93
N CYS A 22 7.34 -12.07 28.72
CA CYS A 22 6.10 -11.33 28.45
C CYS A 22 6.14 -10.59 27.12
N ASN A 23 7.26 -9.96 26.78
CA ASN A 23 7.44 -9.29 25.48
C ASN A 23 7.36 -10.29 24.31
N ALA A 24 7.99 -11.46 24.46
CA ALA A 24 7.91 -12.52 23.46
C ALA A 24 6.47 -13.01 23.28
N GLN A 25 5.74 -13.25 24.37
CA GLN A 25 4.33 -13.66 24.31
C GLN A 25 3.43 -12.59 23.70
N LYS A 26 3.61 -11.31 24.09
CA LYS A 26 2.88 -10.18 23.51
C LYS A 26 3.09 -10.07 22.00
N TYR A 27 4.34 -10.20 21.55
CA TYR A 27 4.69 -10.18 20.13
C TYR A 27 4.06 -11.36 19.38
N ASN A 28 4.16 -12.56 19.93
CA ASN A 28 3.57 -13.77 19.33
C ASN A 28 2.05 -13.68 19.24
N ALA A 29 1.39 -13.17 20.28
CA ALA A 29 -0.06 -12.95 20.30
C ALA A 29 -0.49 -11.94 19.23
N LYS A 30 0.24 -10.80 19.09
CA LYS A 30 -0.03 -9.83 18.03
C LYS A 30 0.12 -10.44 16.64
N LYS A 31 1.22 -11.18 16.41
CA LYS A 31 1.48 -11.85 15.13
C LYS A 31 0.41 -12.90 14.80
N ALA A 32 -0.06 -13.66 15.78
CA ALA A 32 -1.15 -14.61 15.61
C ALA A 32 -2.48 -13.91 15.28
N GLY A 33 -2.79 -12.78 15.93
CA GLY A 33 -3.97 -11.97 15.63
C GLY A 33 -3.95 -11.38 14.21
N ASP A 34 -2.79 -10.88 13.77
CA ASP A 34 -2.61 -10.35 12.41
C ASP A 34 -2.75 -11.46 11.36
N ALA A 35 -2.14 -12.62 11.59
CA ALA A 35 -2.25 -13.78 10.69
C ALA A 35 -3.70 -14.32 10.61
N SER A 36 -4.43 -14.34 11.73
CA SER A 36 -5.84 -14.70 11.77
C SER A 36 -6.68 -13.73 10.94
N SER A 37 -6.45 -12.43 11.12
CA SER A 37 -7.18 -11.39 10.37
C SER A 37 -6.94 -11.50 8.85
N GLU A 38 -5.69 -11.73 8.44
CA GLU A 38 -5.33 -11.93 7.03
C GLU A 38 -5.99 -13.19 6.45
N LEU A 39 -6.02 -14.30 7.21
CA LEU A 39 -6.69 -15.55 6.84
C LEU A 39 -8.19 -15.34 6.58
N PHE A 40 -8.91 -14.72 7.54
CA PHE A 40 -10.34 -14.47 7.40
C PHE A 40 -10.64 -13.51 6.24
N LEU A 41 -9.81 -12.49 6.04
CA LEU A 41 -9.95 -11.59 4.89
C LEU A 41 -9.76 -12.32 3.55
N ALA A 42 -8.77 -13.22 3.46
CA ALA A 42 -8.54 -14.02 2.26
C ALA A 42 -9.76 -14.89 1.91
N PHE A 43 -10.35 -15.56 2.90
CA PHE A 43 -11.59 -16.32 2.71
C PHE A 43 -12.79 -15.45 2.34
N TYR A 44 -12.92 -14.26 2.95
CA TYR A 44 -13.96 -13.31 2.60
C TYR A 44 -13.86 -12.86 1.14
N ILE A 45 -12.65 -12.50 0.70
CA ILE A 45 -12.39 -12.08 -0.68
C ILE A 45 -12.63 -13.23 -1.67
N GLU A 46 -12.25 -14.45 -1.33
CA GLU A 46 -12.51 -15.65 -2.15
C GLU A 46 -14.00 -15.89 -2.39
N LYS A 47 -14.85 -15.73 -1.35
CA LYS A 47 -16.30 -15.89 -1.47
C LYS A 47 -17.00 -14.76 -2.24
N ASN A 48 -16.36 -13.59 -2.36
CA ASN A 48 -16.94 -12.39 -2.96
C ASN A 48 -16.21 -11.95 -4.24
N GLN A 49 -15.76 -12.90 -5.06
CA GLN A 49 -15.08 -12.62 -6.33
C GLN A 49 -16.06 -12.16 -7.44
N PRO A 50 -15.64 -11.27 -8.35
CA PRO A 50 -14.35 -10.57 -8.39
C PRO A 50 -14.28 -9.41 -7.39
N PHE A 51 -13.20 -9.31 -6.61
CA PHE A 51 -13.04 -8.22 -5.63
C PHE A 51 -12.14 -7.10 -6.18
N TYR A 52 -12.76 -6.00 -6.61
CA TYR A 52 -12.05 -4.79 -7.04
C TYR A 52 -11.89 -3.80 -5.90
N ALA A 53 -10.68 -3.31 -5.70
CA ALA A 53 -10.37 -2.38 -4.63
C ALA A 53 -9.60 -1.16 -5.14
N ASP A 54 -9.93 -0.01 -4.54
CA ASP A 54 -9.14 1.21 -4.64
C ASP A 54 -7.98 1.12 -3.66
N CYS A 55 -6.78 1.36 -4.16
CA CYS A 55 -5.55 1.24 -3.42
C CYS A 55 -4.67 2.46 -3.63
N VAL A 56 -3.77 2.70 -2.67
CA VAL A 56 -2.78 3.77 -2.75
C VAL A 56 -1.39 3.15 -2.68
N VAL A 57 -0.49 3.59 -3.56
CA VAL A 57 0.91 3.14 -3.58
C VAL A 57 1.61 3.64 -2.32
N VAL A 58 2.21 2.74 -1.55
CA VAL A 58 2.93 3.08 -0.30
C VAL A 58 4.44 2.94 -0.45
N ASP A 59 4.91 2.04 -1.32
CA ASP A 59 6.33 1.81 -1.56
C ASP A 59 6.56 1.34 -2.99
N ILE A 60 7.68 1.74 -3.60
CA ILE A 60 8.08 1.37 -4.96
C ILE A 60 9.44 0.69 -4.89
N LYS A 61 9.57 -0.47 -5.52
CA LYS A 61 10.80 -1.28 -5.58
C LYS A 61 11.20 -1.51 -7.02
N GLN A 62 12.41 -2.04 -7.23
CA GLN A 62 12.95 -2.29 -8.57
C GLN A 62 12.08 -3.22 -9.44
N ARG A 63 11.36 -4.17 -8.84
CA ARG A 63 10.57 -5.20 -9.54
C ARG A 63 9.15 -5.40 -8.99
N SER A 64 8.68 -4.49 -8.14
CA SER A 64 7.35 -4.57 -7.53
C SER A 64 6.99 -3.22 -6.92
N PHE A 65 5.72 -3.02 -6.58
CA PHE A 65 5.31 -1.93 -5.71
C PHE A 65 4.31 -2.44 -4.68
N ASP A 66 4.28 -1.80 -3.52
CA ASP A 66 3.37 -2.14 -2.44
C ASP A 66 2.22 -1.13 -2.45
N VAL A 67 1.00 -1.63 -2.29
CA VAL A 67 -0.21 -0.82 -2.18
C VAL A 67 -0.93 -1.11 -0.88
N ILE A 68 -1.54 -0.08 -0.29
CA ILE A 68 -2.52 -0.25 0.77
C ILE A 68 -3.93 -0.27 0.18
N VAL A 69 -4.71 -1.28 0.51
CA VAL A 69 -6.12 -1.40 0.12
C VAL A 69 -6.95 -0.51 1.03
N LEU A 70 -7.60 0.52 0.49
CA LEU A 70 -8.29 1.53 1.31
C LEU A 70 -9.42 0.96 2.17
N LYS A 71 -10.11 -0.08 1.67
CA LYS A 71 -11.25 -0.70 2.38
C LYS A 71 -10.83 -1.59 3.55
N THR A 72 -9.64 -2.19 3.50
CA THR A 72 -9.23 -3.25 4.46
C THR A 72 -7.97 -2.89 5.24
N GLY A 73 -7.24 -1.84 4.84
CA GLY A 73 -5.95 -1.48 5.39
C GLY A 73 -4.83 -2.47 5.08
N SER A 74 -5.08 -3.50 4.26
CA SER A 74 -4.11 -4.54 3.96
C SER A 74 -3.07 -4.04 2.97
N ILE A 75 -1.79 -4.37 3.22
CA ILE A 75 -0.69 -4.06 2.31
C ILE A 75 -0.45 -5.24 1.39
N ILE A 76 -0.48 -5.00 0.08
CA ILE A 76 -0.35 -6.03 -0.95
C ILE A 76 0.76 -5.63 -1.92
N ARG A 77 1.65 -6.58 -2.21
CA ARG A 77 2.71 -6.38 -3.19
C ARG A 77 2.24 -6.80 -4.58
N ILE A 78 2.40 -5.90 -5.54
CA ILE A 78 2.08 -6.13 -6.95
C ILE A 78 3.34 -6.43 -7.72
N TYR A 79 3.31 -7.49 -8.51
CA TYR A 79 4.43 -7.93 -9.33
C TYR A 79 4.09 -7.83 -10.82
N PRO A 80 5.09 -7.64 -11.71
CA PRO A 80 4.87 -7.60 -13.15
C PRO A 80 4.19 -8.86 -13.72
N ASN A 81 4.46 -10.02 -13.11
CA ASN A 81 3.90 -11.31 -13.55
C ASN A 81 2.44 -11.52 -13.15
N THR A 82 1.89 -10.72 -12.23
CA THR A 82 0.48 -10.81 -11.83
C THR A 82 -0.43 -9.92 -12.69
N CYS A 83 0.12 -9.11 -13.59
CA CYS A 83 -0.65 -8.25 -14.50
C CYS A 83 -1.34 -9.06 -15.61
N GLN A 84 -2.60 -8.74 -15.91
CA GLN A 84 -3.40 -9.43 -16.93
C GLN A 84 -2.85 -9.31 -18.36
N THR A 85 -2.04 -8.29 -18.62
CA THR A 85 -1.52 -7.98 -19.96
C THR A 85 -0.01 -7.85 -19.91
N LYS A 86 0.66 -8.08 -21.04
CA LYS A 86 2.09 -7.78 -21.18
C LYS A 86 2.35 -6.31 -20.84
N THR A 87 3.02 -6.09 -19.72
CA THR A 87 3.42 -4.76 -19.23
C THR A 87 4.94 -4.61 -19.26
N THR A 88 5.43 -3.44 -19.64
CA THR A 88 6.84 -3.07 -19.50
C THR A 88 6.98 -2.13 -18.31
N TRP A 89 7.90 -2.44 -17.40
CA TRP A 89 8.10 -1.68 -16.17
C TRP A 89 9.45 -0.97 -16.24
N LYS A 90 9.45 0.34 -16.01
CA LYS A 90 10.66 1.18 -15.96
C LYS A 90 10.68 1.91 -14.63
N VAL A 91 11.77 1.77 -13.89
CA VAL A 91 11.96 2.43 -12.59
C VAL A 91 13.04 3.49 -12.76
N GLU A 92 12.73 4.71 -12.36
CA GLU A 92 13.61 5.87 -12.43
C GLU A 92 13.70 6.52 -11.06
N ALA A 93 14.89 6.96 -10.66
CA ALA A 93 15.05 7.76 -9.45
C ALA A 93 14.69 9.21 -9.75
N LEU A 94 13.82 9.81 -8.93
CA LEU A 94 13.44 11.21 -9.09
C LEU A 94 14.63 12.12 -8.76
N PRO A 95 14.84 13.20 -9.55
CA PRO A 95 15.86 14.19 -9.25
C PRO A 95 15.44 15.01 -8.03
N ILE A 96 16.28 15.03 -6.99
CA ILE A 96 16.08 15.91 -5.83
C ILE A 96 16.51 17.32 -6.25
N THR A 97 15.54 18.23 -6.36
CA THR A 97 15.78 19.67 -6.56
C THR A 97 15.54 20.37 -5.23
N GLY A 98 16.54 20.34 -4.35
CA GLY A 98 16.47 20.97 -3.03
C GLY A 98 17.78 20.84 -2.25
N PRO A 99 17.96 21.63 -1.18
CA PRO A 99 19.16 21.62 -0.34
C PRO A 99 19.34 20.31 0.47
N GLU A 100 18.38 19.38 0.38
CA GLU A 100 18.36 18.09 1.07
C GLU A 100 19.12 17.00 0.30
N THR A 101 20.29 17.35 -0.23
CA THR A 101 21.16 16.46 -1.03
C THR A 101 21.78 15.31 -0.22
N GLN A 102 21.41 15.18 1.07
CA GLN A 102 21.97 14.22 2.02
C GLN A 102 21.08 12.97 2.23
N CYS A 103 20.01 12.80 1.44
CA CYS A 103 19.29 11.53 1.39
C CYS A 103 19.97 10.55 0.42
N GLU A 104 20.60 9.49 0.95
CA GLU A 104 21.17 8.40 0.15
C GLU A 104 20.12 7.67 -0.71
N LYS A 105 18.85 7.67 -0.29
CA LYS A 105 17.75 6.99 -0.98
C LYS A 105 16.85 8.01 -1.68
N ARG A 106 16.93 8.03 -3.01
CA ARG A 106 16.07 8.86 -3.86
C ARG A 106 14.68 8.22 -4.00
N PRO A 107 13.59 9.02 -4.03
CA PRO A 107 12.27 8.48 -4.29
C PRO A 107 12.21 7.90 -5.70
N LEU A 108 11.54 6.76 -5.84
CA LEU A 108 11.43 6.05 -7.11
C LEU A 108 10.12 6.40 -7.81
N LYS A 109 10.21 6.54 -9.13
CA LYS A 109 9.09 6.68 -10.06
C LYS A 109 9.02 5.41 -10.89
N LEU A 110 7.85 4.78 -10.94
CA LEU A 110 7.60 3.57 -11.70
C LEU A 110 6.68 3.86 -12.87
N THR A 111 7.15 3.67 -14.10
CA THR A 111 6.34 3.76 -15.31
C THR A 111 5.97 2.35 -15.80
N ILE A 112 4.67 2.06 -15.83
CA ILE A 112 4.11 0.80 -16.33
C ILE A 112 3.44 1.05 -17.68
N THR A 113 4.04 0.54 -18.74
CA THR A 113 3.49 0.61 -20.10
C THR A 113 2.62 -0.62 -20.37
N PHE A 114 1.32 -0.39 -20.54
CA PHE A 114 0.37 -1.38 -21.02
C PHE A 114 0.38 -1.41 -22.55
N GLN A 115 0.77 -2.53 -23.14
CA GLN A 115 0.84 -2.69 -24.59
C GLN A 115 -0.56 -2.57 -25.24
N LYS A 116 -0.58 -2.20 -26.53
CA LYS A 116 -1.82 -2.15 -27.32
C LYS A 116 -2.41 -3.56 -27.42
N THR A 117 -3.71 -3.67 -27.18
CA THR A 117 -4.48 -4.90 -27.38
C THR A 117 -5.52 -4.62 -28.47
N LYS A 118 -6.13 -5.66 -29.07
CA LYS A 118 -7.21 -5.49 -30.06
C LYS A 118 -8.33 -4.53 -29.60
N LYS A 119 -8.58 -4.47 -28.29
CA LYS A 119 -9.64 -3.66 -27.66
C LYS A 119 -9.16 -2.31 -27.11
N ASN A 120 -7.89 -2.15 -26.75
CA ASN A 120 -7.41 -1.01 -25.96
C ASN A 120 -6.10 -0.42 -26.52
N PRO A 121 -5.98 0.92 -26.63
CA PRO A 121 -4.77 1.59 -27.08
C PRO A 121 -3.64 1.44 -26.06
N LYS A 122 -2.38 1.59 -26.46
CA LYS A 122 -1.23 1.63 -25.54
C LYS A 122 -1.45 2.72 -24.48
N VAL A 123 -1.21 2.41 -23.20
CA VAL A 123 -1.34 3.36 -22.10
C VAL A 123 -0.13 3.27 -21.20
N ASP A 124 0.45 4.40 -20.83
CA ASP A 124 1.54 4.50 -19.87
C ASP A 124 0.96 4.99 -18.53
N LEU A 125 1.15 4.19 -17.48
CA LEU A 125 0.76 4.52 -16.11
C LEU A 125 2.00 4.91 -15.32
N VAL A 126 2.05 6.14 -14.85
CA VAL A 126 3.12 6.63 -13.98
C VAL A 126 2.68 6.48 -12.53
N LEU A 127 3.48 5.80 -11.73
CA LEU A 127 3.26 5.57 -10.31
C LEU A 127 4.38 6.23 -9.50
N GLU A 128 3.95 7.02 -8.54
CA GLU A 128 4.74 7.59 -7.45
C GLU A 128 4.09 7.17 -6.13
N ILE A 129 4.79 7.37 -5.01
CA ILE A 129 4.19 7.16 -3.69
C ILE A 129 2.93 8.02 -3.59
N PHE A 130 1.88 7.48 -2.97
CA PHE A 130 0.54 8.04 -2.86
C PHE A 130 -0.27 8.12 -4.16
N SER A 131 0.23 7.58 -5.27
CA SER A 131 -0.58 7.40 -6.47
C SER A 131 -1.73 6.43 -6.21
N SER A 132 -2.93 6.77 -6.69
CA SER A 132 -4.12 5.94 -6.57
C SER A 132 -4.19 4.94 -7.74
N VAL A 133 -4.47 3.68 -7.44
CA VAL A 133 -4.57 2.58 -8.41
C VAL A 133 -5.74 1.66 -8.10
N LYS A 134 -6.27 1.00 -9.13
CA LYS A 134 -7.28 -0.06 -8.96
C LYS A 134 -6.63 -1.43 -9.10
N VAL A 135 -6.88 -2.30 -8.14
CA VAL A 135 -6.32 -3.66 -8.08
C VAL A 135 -7.47 -4.66 -7.93
N ARG A 136 -7.36 -5.80 -8.62
CA ARG A 136 -8.19 -6.98 -8.37
C ARG A 136 -7.50 -7.83 -7.32
N LEU A 137 -8.21 -8.14 -6.24
CA LEU A 137 -7.72 -8.95 -5.13
C LEU A 137 -8.27 -10.36 -5.25
N GLU A 138 -7.39 -11.34 -5.12
CA GLU A 138 -7.74 -12.75 -5.13
C GLU A 138 -6.98 -13.47 -4.03
N ARG A 139 -7.51 -14.60 -3.58
CA ARG A 139 -6.77 -15.51 -2.73
C ARG A 139 -5.79 -16.29 -3.59
N LYS A 140 -4.51 -16.26 -3.23
CA LYS A 140 -3.49 -17.04 -3.94
C LYS A 140 -3.75 -18.54 -3.80
N GLN A 141 -3.69 -19.26 -4.91
CA GLN A 141 -3.87 -20.71 -4.93
C GLN A 141 -2.87 -21.41 -3.98
N ASN A 142 -3.36 -22.40 -3.23
CA ASN A 142 -2.58 -23.16 -2.24
C ASN A 142 -1.94 -22.29 -1.14
N SER A 143 -2.47 -21.09 -0.91
CA SER A 143 -2.02 -20.18 0.14
C SER A 143 -3.21 -19.55 0.85
N TYR A 144 -2.95 -19.03 2.05
CA TYR A 144 -3.90 -18.21 2.80
C TYR A 144 -3.66 -16.71 2.59
N LYS A 145 -2.78 -16.36 1.64
CA LYS A 145 -2.39 -14.99 1.34
C LYS A 145 -3.22 -14.42 0.20
N LEU A 146 -3.40 -13.11 0.26
CA LEU A 146 -3.95 -12.34 -0.85
C LEU A 146 -2.88 -12.09 -1.91
N GLU A 147 -3.31 -12.09 -3.16
CA GLU A 147 -2.56 -11.58 -4.28
C GLU A 147 -3.33 -10.48 -5.01
N GLY A 148 -2.58 -9.54 -5.56
CA GLY A 148 -3.12 -8.39 -6.26
C GLY A 148 -2.70 -8.40 -7.72
N THR A 149 -3.69 -8.18 -8.59
CA THR A 149 -3.49 -7.96 -10.01
C THR A 149 -3.84 -6.52 -10.35
N LEU A 150 -2.86 -5.74 -10.81
CA LEU A 150 -3.07 -4.38 -11.28
C LEU A 150 -4.01 -4.37 -12.49
N LEU A 151 -5.07 -3.56 -12.41
CA LEU A 151 -5.97 -3.34 -13.53
C LEU A 151 -5.40 -2.30 -14.48
N ARG A 152 -5.65 -2.49 -15.77
CA ARG A 152 -5.34 -1.46 -16.77
C ARG A 152 -6.14 -0.20 -16.41
N PRO A 153 -5.50 0.98 -16.31
CA PRO A 153 -6.23 2.22 -16.11
C PRO A 153 -7.15 2.46 -17.30
N ILE A 154 -8.43 2.70 -17.02
CA ILE A 154 -9.38 3.12 -18.05
C ILE A 154 -9.15 4.62 -18.24
N PRO A 155 -8.84 5.11 -19.45
CA PRO A 155 -8.74 6.54 -19.69
C PRO A 155 -10.12 7.16 -19.55
N LYS A 156 -10.39 7.81 -18.40
CA LYS A 156 -11.47 8.78 -18.05
C LYS A 156 -11.43 8.93 -16.50
N GLN A 157 -11.23 10.08 -15.86
CA GLN A 157 -11.40 11.49 -16.23
C GLN A 157 -10.12 12.25 -15.86
N VAL A 158 -9.58 13.02 -16.81
CA VAL A 158 -8.73 14.17 -16.45
C VAL A 158 -9.63 15.07 -15.61
N PHE A 159 -9.31 15.24 -14.34
CA PHE A 159 -9.83 16.40 -13.60
C PHE A 159 -9.21 17.61 -14.29
N VAL A 160 -9.96 18.20 -15.22
CA VAL A 160 -9.69 19.56 -15.64
C VAL A 160 -9.83 20.38 -14.37
N ASN A 161 -8.71 20.83 -13.82
CA ASN A 161 -8.72 21.98 -12.94
C ASN A 161 -9.35 23.09 -13.77
N LYS A 162 -10.67 23.29 -13.61
CA LYS A 162 -11.30 24.53 -14.00
C LYS A 162 -10.66 25.57 -13.09
N ASN A 163 -9.62 26.23 -13.61
CA ASN A 163 -9.27 27.56 -13.15
C ASN A 163 -10.57 28.35 -13.18
N ILE A 164 -11.10 28.63 -11.99
CA ILE A 164 -12.12 29.64 -11.80
C ILE A 164 -11.42 30.95 -12.18
N LYS A 165 -11.64 31.39 -13.42
CA LYS A 165 -11.53 32.79 -13.76
C LYS A 165 -12.90 33.37 -13.44
N ASP A 166 -12.97 34.11 -12.34
CA ASP A 166 -14.12 34.94 -12.05
C ASP A 166 -14.30 35.95 -13.21
N PRO A 167 -15.48 36.05 -13.82
CA PRO A 167 -15.75 37.08 -14.80
C PRO A 167 -15.95 38.42 -14.09
N GLU A 168 -15.25 39.43 -14.60
CA GLU A 168 -15.57 40.87 -14.60
C GLU A 168 -16.69 41.34 -13.66
N ASN A 169 -16.30 42.08 -12.61
CA ASN A 169 -17.17 43.09 -12.02
C ASN A 169 -16.78 44.45 -12.61
N SER A 170 -17.44 44.83 -13.70
CA SER A 170 -17.49 46.21 -14.17
C SER A 170 -18.93 46.69 -14.15
N GLU A 171 -19.34 47.25 -13.01
CA GLU A 171 -20.44 48.22 -12.91
C GLU A 171 -20.32 49.02 -11.61
N ASN A 172 -20.44 50.35 -11.74
CA ASN A 172 -20.43 51.43 -10.72
C ASN A 172 -19.02 51.86 -10.26
N VAL A 173 -18.52 53.08 -10.52
CA VAL A 173 -19.11 54.44 -10.55
C VAL A 173 -18.44 55.29 -11.61
#